data_AF-Q01UD5-F1
#
_entry.id   AF-Q01UD5-F1
#
_cell.length_a   1.000
_cell.length_b   1.000
_cell.length_c   1.000
_cell.angle_alpha   90.00
_cell.angle_beta   90.00
_cell.angle_gamma   90.00
#
_symmetry.space_group_name_H-M   'P 1'
#
loop_
_entity.id
_entity.type
_entity.pdbx_description
1 polymer ?
#
loop_
_entity_poly.entity_id
_entity_poly.type
_entity_poly.pdbx_seq_one_letter_code
_entity_poly.pdbx_strand_id
1 'polypeptide(L)'
;MRIWDFRRGDDDDNRTSPHGGGLRRVLTSAALEFNYATAAIGFLILVIGPAMLVGIVPSVLATYVRLKFSAAASLGYTPMVAVGVLALLLAAALWVGRPLLPKAVENFWHLHYTLVFPVFVAVREILRSIFEKFSRRTATVEELERKRRLGTVLGALLFAGGGIALALTVDLSTGLQLVDVEHVRPWAVATAALGNAAIILGLSTTAESLYWVWRELRFRGHVLDWAPRPPQPGSATGRVAHLSDLHFVGERYGCRMEVGTQGPRGNRCIRRALCKLTAIHASSPVDRVLVTGDVTDDGTRAEWAEFIDLFRNYPDLRARLSFVPGNHDVNIVDRNNPGRFDLPGSASQSLRKLRVVLALDALQGDRAHIVDRTSGGLGPTLKEYLREDGRAERLRALAQNGAVRGRREMSKVWDAIFPLVEPPAAGHRYGLILLNSNARSHFSLTNAIGVVNPSQLKALKSILRGSPHSAWMILLHHQVVEYPVSSISLTDRIGLALVNAPDVLAAIAPHASRCIVLHGHRHRDWIGTCQDVVLCSAPSVTLGCQDGDRGSFHIHEFALGTDGAMQLTATERVEVA
;
A
#
# COMPACT_ATOMS: atom_id res chain seq x y z
N MET A 1 -16.20 -24.23 -0.83
CA MET A 1 -17.37 -23.40 -0.44
C MET A 1 -17.00 -21.91 -0.52
N ARG A 2 -17.86 -21.06 -1.10
CA ARG A 2 -17.63 -19.61 -1.20
C ARG A 2 -17.86 -18.93 0.18
N ILE A 3 -17.00 -17.99 0.57
CA ILE A 3 -17.12 -17.31 1.88
C ILE A 3 -18.37 -16.41 1.91
N TRP A 4 -18.52 -15.54 0.90
CA TRP A 4 -19.64 -14.63 0.72
C TRP A 4 -19.93 -14.36 -0.75
N ASP A 5 -21.15 -13.92 -1.07
CA ASP A 5 -21.57 -13.58 -2.43
C ASP A 5 -22.00 -12.11 -2.48
N PHE A 6 -21.30 -11.29 -3.28
CA PHE A 6 -21.57 -9.85 -3.42
C PHE A 6 -23.03 -9.52 -3.78
N ARG A 7 -23.71 -10.44 -4.48
CA ARG A 7 -25.10 -10.28 -4.92
C ARG A 7 -26.12 -10.33 -3.78
N ARG A 8 -25.71 -10.79 -2.59
CA ARG A 8 -26.59 -10.90 -1.41
C ARG A 8 -26.67 -9.61 -0.58
N GLY A 9 -25.91 -8.58 -0.93
CA GLY A 9 -25.65 -7.47 -0.02
C GLY A 9 -24.59 -7.83 1.02
N ASP A 10 -24.10 -6.83 1.75
CA ASP A 10 -23.34 -7.00 2.99
C ASP A 10 -23.83 -6.02 4.06
N ASP A 11 -23.25 -6.05 5.26
CA ASP A 11 -23.69 -5.25 6.39
C ASP A 11 -23.69 -3.73 6.15
N ASP A 12 -22.91 -3.24 5.16
CA ASP A 12 -22.90 -1.83 4.76
C ASP A 12 -24.25 -1.42 4.13
N ASP A 13 -24.94 -2.33 3.43
CA ASP A 13 -26.28 -2.10 2.87
C ASP A 13 -27.35 -1.93 3.96
N ASN A 14 -27.09 -2.41 5.18
CA ASN A 14 -28.01 -2.30 6.31
C ASN A 14 -27.82 -1.00 7.12
N ARG A 15 -26.86 -0.14 6.75
CA ARG A 15 -26.47 1.04 7.53
C ARG A 15 -27.62 2.00 7.83
N THR A 16 -28.50 2.20 6.85
CA THR A 16 -29.69 3.08 6.96
C THR A 16 -31.00 2.29 7.09
N SER A 17 -30.95 0.96 7.16
CA SER A 17 -32.13 0.10 7.24
C SER A 17 -32.56 -0.12 8.70
N PRO A 18 -33.73 0.39 9.13
CA PRO A 18 -34.22 0.13 10.49
C PRO A 18 -34.53 -1.36 10.71
N HIS A 19 -34.87 -2.09 9.65
CA HIS A 19 -35.16 -3.53 9.71
C HIS A 19 -33.90 -4.40 9.88
N GLY A 20 -32.75 -3.96 9.36
CA GLY A 20 -31.50 -4.72 9.44
C GLY A 20 -30.71 -4.48 10.74
N GLY A 21 -30.86 -3.30 11.36
CA GLY A 21 -30.01 -2.87 12.48
C GLY A 21 -30.74 -2.41 13.75
N GLY A 22 -32.06 -2.22 13.68
CA GLY A 22 -32.84 -1.56 14.73
C GLY A 22 -32.58 -0.05 14.80
N LEU A 23 -33.52 0.70 15.40
CA LEU A 23 -33.49 2.17 15.45
C LEU A 23 -32.23 2.73 16.13
N ARG A 24 -31.70 2.04 17.16
CA ARG A 24 -30.47 2.45 17.85
C ARG A 24 -29.27 2.50 16.90
N ARG A 25 -29.12 1.52 16.01
CA ARG A 25 -27.99 1.46 15.08
C ARG A 25 -28.08 2.57 14.04
N VAL A 26 -29.29 2.89 13.57
CA VAL A 26 -29.54 4.02 12.66
C VAL A 26 -29.16 5.35 13.35
N LEU A 27 -29.62 5.56 14.59
CA LEU A 27 -29.27 6.76 15.37
C LEU A 27 -27.76 6.87 15.63
N THR A 28 -27.09 5.77 15.96
CA THR A 28 -25.62 5.77 16.14
C THR A 28 -24.90 6.03 14.81
N SER A 29 -25.35 5.46 13.70
CA SER A 29 -24.78 5.73 12.38
C SER A 29 -24.94 7.22 12.02
N ALA A 30 -26.12 7.80 12.22
CA ALA A 30 -26.38 9.22 12.00
C ALA A 30 -25.51 10.11 12.91
N ALA A 31 -25.33 9.74 14.18
CA ALA A 31 -24.44 10.46 15.09
C ALA A 31 -22.96 10.42 14.65
N LEU A 32 -22.51 9.32 14.04
CA LEU A 32 -21.16 9.18 13.50
C LEU A 32 -20.99 9.80 12.11
N GLU A 33 -22.07 10.24 11.46
CA GLU A 33 -21.99 11.06 10.23
C GLU A 33 -21.59 12.52 10.53
N PHE A 34 -21.64 12.96 11.80
CA PHE A 34 -21.15 14.29 12.18
C PHE A 34 -19.61 14.37 12.09
N ASN A 35 -19.14 15.02 11.04
CA ASN A 35 -17.73 15.02 10.66
C ASN A 35 -16.78 15.50 11.78
N TYR A 36 -17.16 16.51 12.57
CA TYR A 36 -16.32 17.02 13.66
C TYR A 36 -16.17 16.03 14.83
N ALA A 37 -17.25 15.35 15.21
CA ALA A 37 -17.19 14.37 16.29
C ALA A 37 -16.31 13.18 15.88
N THR A 38 -16.51 12.69 14.66
CA THR A 38 -15.75 11.58 14.10
C THR A 38 -14.29 11.96 13.86
N ALA A 39 -14.00 13.18 13.41
CA ALA A 39 -12.65 13.70 13.28
C ALA A 39 -11.94 13.84 14.63
N ALA A 40 -12.62 14.32 15.67
CA ALA A 40 -12.04 14.41 17.02
C ALA A 40 -11.70 13.02 17.58
N ILE A 41 -12.63 12.06 17.47
CA ILE A 41 -12.39 10.66 17.86
C ILE A 41 -11.25 10.06 17.03
N GLY A 42 -11.25 10.30 15.72
CA GLY A 42 -10.19 9.88 14.80
C GLY A 42 -8.83 10.41 15.21
N PHE A 43 -8.72 11.70 15.53
CA PHE A 43 -7.48 12.33 16.01
C PHE A 43 -6.99 11.70 17.31
N LEU A 44 -7.89 11.43 18.25
CA LEU A 44 -7.55 10.74 19.50
C LEU A 44 -6.99 9.33 19.24
N ILE A 45 -7.62 8.57 18.34
CA ILE A 45 -7.23 7.17 18.04
C ILE A 45 -5.96 7.10 17.18
N LEU A 46 -5.81 7.98 16.19
CA LEU A 46 -4.74 7.92 15.19
C LEU A 46 -3.47 8.67 15.59
N VAL A 47 -3.60 9.70 16.45
CA VAL A 47 -2.48 10.56 16.83
C VAL A 47 -2.21 10.47 18.33
N ILE A 48 -3.17 10.84 19.17
CA ILE A 48 -2.92 10.96 20.63
C ILE A 48 -2.63 9.61 21.28
N GLY A 49 -3.45 8.58 21.03
CA GLY A 49 -3.27 7.24 21.58
C GLY A 49 -1.90 6.62 21.22
N PRO A 50 -1.54 6.56 19.92
CA PRO A 50 -0.21 6.12 19.48
C PRO A 50 0.93 6.94 20.09
N ALA A 51 0.80 8.27 20.15
CA ALA A 51 1.81 9.14 20.76
C ALA A 51 2.00 8.80 22.25
N MET A 52 0.92 8.66 23.00
CA MET A 52 0.98 8.25 24.41
C MET A 52 1.66 6.89 24.58
N LEU A 53 1.34 5.91 23.73
CA LEU A 53 1.95 4.57 23.78
C LEU A 53 3.45 4.60 23.46
N VAL A 54 3.89 5.45 22.54
CA VAL A 54 5.32 5.61 22.20
C VAL A 54 6.05 6.34 23.34
N GLY A 55 5.49 7.46 23.82
CA GLY A 55 6.17 8.31 24.80
C GLY A 55 6.12 7.82 26.24
N ILE A 56 5.27 6.84 26.58
CA ILE A 56 5.32 6.20 27.91
C ILE A 56 6.45 5.17 28.03
N VAL A 57 7.01 4.70 26.90
CA VAL A 57 8.07 3.67 26.89
C VAL A 57 9.29 4.04 27.73
N PRO A 58 9.87 5.26 27.64
CA PRO A 58 10.98 5.67 28.50
C PRO A 58 10.65 5.56 30.00
N SER A 59 9.46 6.02 30.41
CA SER A 59 9.01 5.96 31.81
C SER A 59 8.83 4.53 32.32
N VAL A 60 8.26 3.64 31.50
CA VAL A 60 8.12 2.21 31.83
C VAL A 60 9.48 1.54 31.95
N LEU A 61 10.40 1.81 31.02
CA LEU A 61 11.77 1.28 31.06
C LEU A 61 12.52 1.77 32.30
N ALA A 62 12.47 3.08 32.59
CA ALA A 62 13.14 3.66 33.74
C ALA A 62 12.58 3.14 35.08
N THR A 63 11.26 3.07 35.21
CA THR A 63 10.60 2.53 36.42
C THR A 63 10.96 1.06 36.61
N TYR A 64 10.91 0.26 35.53
CA TYR A 64 11.33 -1.14 35.57
C TYR A 64 12.79 -1.29 36.01
N VAL A 65 13.71 -0.53 35.39
CA VAL A 65 15.14 -0.54 35.73
C VAL A 65 15.32 -0.17 37.21
N ARG A 66 14.67 0.89 37.68
CA ARG A 66 14.75 1.34 39.08
C ARG A 66 14.28 0.26 40.07
N LEU A 67 13.11 -0.35 39.84
CA LEU A 67 12.54 -1.40 40.70
C LEU A 67 13.42 -2.66 40.75
N LYS A 68 14.11 -2.93 39.65
CA LYS A 68 15.00 -4.09 39.54
C LYS A 68 16.38 -3.81 40.16
N PHE A 69 16.91 -2.59 40.03
CA PHE A 69 18.09 -2.16 40.75
C PHE A 69 17.87 -2.10 42.26
N SER A 70 16.72 -1.61 42.74
CA SER A 70 16.40 -1.60 44.18
C SER A 70 16.23 -3.02 44.74
N ALA A 71 15.61 -3.93 43.97
CA ALA A 71 15.55 -5.35 44.32
C ALA A 71 16.96 -5.99 44.36
N ALA A 72 17.83 -5.68 43.40
CA ALA A 72 19.21 -6.20 43.38
C ALA A 72 20.09 -5.61 44.50
N ALA A 73 19.93 -4.33 44.82
CA ALA A 73 20.69 -3.64 45.86
C ALA A 73 20.29 -4.07 47.29
N SER A 74 19.02 -4.45 47.50
CA SER A 74 18.54 -4.95 48.80
C SER A 74 18.99 -6.39 49.11
N LEU A 75 19.59 -7.09 48.16
CA LEU A 75 19.95 -8.50 48.27
C LEU A 75 21.42 -8.78 48.67
N GLY A 76 22.25 -7.75 48.90
CA GLY A 76 23.57 -7.90 49.56
C GLY A 76 24.58 -8.84 48.88
N TYR A 77 24.50 -9.03 47.57
CA TYR A 77 25.26 -10.07 46.86
C TYR A 77 26.64 -9.62 46.33
N THR A 78 27.57 -10.58 46.22
CA THR A 78 28.83 -10.45 45.48
C THR A 78 28.61 -10.08 44.00
N PRO A 79 29.53 -9.34 43.35
CA PRO A 79 29.33 -8.76 42.02
C PRO A 79 28.96 -9.77 40.91
N MET A 80 29.40 -11.02 40.98
CA MET A 80 29.01 -12.07 40.02
C MET A 80 27.52 -12.46 40.12
N VAL A 81 26.97 -12.52 41.34
CA VAL A 81 25.56 -12.80 41.56
C VAL A 81 24.70 -11.59 41.17
N ALA A 82 25.20 -10.36 41.39
CA ALA A 82 24.55 -9.14 40.90
C ALA A 82 24.45 -9.12 39.36
N VAL A 83 25.50 -9.54 38.65
CA VAL A 83 25.49 -9.69 37.17
C VAL A 83 24.52 -10.79 36.73
N GLY A 84 24.50 -11.94 37.40
CA GLY A 84 23.56 -13.02 37.10
C GLY A 84 22.10 -12.63 37.31
N VAL A 85 21.81 -11.94 38.42
CA VAL A 85 20.48 -11.37 38.71
C VAL A 85 20.12 -10.29 37.69
N LEU A 86 21.04 -9.39 37.32
CA LEU A 86 20.81 -8.38 36.28
C LEU A 86 20.52 -9.01 34.91
N ALA A 87 21.22 -10.08 34.53
CA ALA A 87 20.98 -10.81 33.29
C ALA A 87 19.61 -11.51 33.28
N LEU A 88 19.22 -12.12 34.40
CA LEU A 88 17.92 -12.78 34.57
C LEU A 88 16.76 -11.76 34.59
N LEU A 89 17.00 -10.59 35.18
CA LEU A 89 16.09 -9.45 35.17
C LEU A 89 15.98 -8.79 33.79
N LEU A 90 17.07 -8.73 33.01
CA LEU A 90 17.05 -8.29 31.62
C LEU A 90 16.29 -9.29 30.74
N ALA A 91 16.48 -10.60 30.95
CA ALA A 91 15.72 -11.64 30.26
C ALA A 91 14.22 -11.57 30.60
N ALA A 92 13.86 -11.34 31.86
CA ALA A 92 12.48 -11.10 32.29
C ALA A 92 11.91 -9.79 31.70
N ALA A 93 12.72 -8.73 31.58
CA ALA A 93 12.33 -7.47 30.95
C ALA A 93 11.99 -7.66 29.48
N LEU A 94 12.86 -8.38 28.77
CA LEU A 94 12.67 -8.75 27.37
C LEU A 94 11.47 -9.69 27.18
N TRP A 95 11.07 -10.44 28.20
CA TRP A 95 9.90 -11.31 28.19
C TRP A 95 8.58 -10.56 28.47
N VAL A 96 8.55 -9.67 29.48
CA VAL A 96 7.37 -8.85 29.85
C VAL A 96 7.14 -7.68 28.88
N GLY A 97 8.21 -7.09 28.36
CA GLY A 97 8.15 -6.05 27.32
C GLY A 97 7.88 -6.60 25.92
N ARG A 98 8.07 -7.91 25.71
CA ARG A 98 7.89 -8.61 24.42
C ARG A 98 6.54 -8.36 23.72
N PRO A 99 5.38 -8.27 24.39
CA PRO A 99 4.11 -7.94 23.74
C PRO A 99 3.87 -6.43 23.54
N LEU A 100 4.53 -5.56 24.32
CA LEU A 100 4.35 -4.10 24.24
C LEU A 100 5.26 -3.47 23.18
N LEU A 101 6.47 -3.97 23.03
CA LEU A 101 7.44 -3.43 22.07
C LEU A 101 6.97 -3.50 20.61
N PRO A 102 6.42 -4.63 20.10
CA PRO A 102 5.88 -4.68 18.75
C PRO A 102 4.73 -3.69 18.54
N LYS A 103 3.87 -3.50 19.55
CA LYS A 103 2.78 -2.51 19.49
C LYS A 103 3.32 -1.08 19.49
N ALA A 104 4.32 -0.77 20.31
CA ALA A 104 4.95 0.56 20.32
C ALA A 104 5.62 0.84 18.97
N VAL A 105 6.32 -0.14 18.40
CA VAL A 105 6.92 -0.03 17.06
C VAL A 105 5.85 0.16 15.98
N GLU A 106 4.74 -0.59 16.03
CA GLU A 106 3.62 -0.40 15.11
C GLU A 106 3.02 1.00 15.21
N ASN A 107 2.78 1.49 16.43
CA ASN A 107 2.25 2.84 16.67
C ASN A 107 3.24 3.96 16.28
N PHE A 108 4.54 3.71 16.45
CA PHE A 108 5.59 4.60 15.97
C PHE A 108 5.53 4.75 14.44
N TRP A 109 5.52 3.64 13.70
CA TRP A 109 5.38 3.69 12.24
C TRP A 109 4.06 4.28 11.80
N HIS A 110 2.98 4.00 12.54
CA HIS A 110 1.67 4.59 12.29
C HIS A 110 1.72 6.13 12.35
N LEU A 111 2.31 6.71 13.40
CA LEU A 111 2.48 8.16 13.53
C LEU A 111 3.28 8.75 12.37
N HIS A 112 4.35 8.06 11.97
CA HIS A 112 5.15 8.48 10.82
C HIS A 112 4.32 8.51 9.53
N TYR A 113 3.59 7.43 9.22
CA TYR A 113 2.75 7.38 8.02
C TYR A 113 1.57 8.36 8.05
N THR A 114 1.01 8.65 9.24
CA THR A 114 -0.14 9.56 9.36
C THR A 114 0.26 11.03 9.35
N LEU A 115 1.39 11.41 9.98
CA LEU A 115 1.76 12.81 10.18
C LEU A 115 3.04 13.21 9.45
N VAL A 116 4.10 12.43 9.60
CA VAL A 116 5.46 12.83 9.20
C VAL A 116 5.63 12.69 7.68
N PHE A 117 5.34 11.53 7.12
CA PHE A 117 5.53 11.25 5.70
C PHE A 117 4.69 12.15 4.78
N PRO A 118 3.39 12.40 5.02
CA PRO A 118 2.61 13.27 4.15
C PRO A 118 3.16 14.70 4.10
N VAL A 119 3.56 15.24 5.26
CA VAL A 119 4.16 16.58 5.35
C VAL A 119 5.53 16.61 4.66
N PHE A 120 6.36 15.59 4.88
CA PHE A 120 7.65 15.44 4.21
C PHE A 120 7.49 15.42 2.69
N VAL A 121 6.59 14.58 2.16
CA VAL A 121 6.31 14.49 0.72
C VAL A 121 5.79 15.83 0.19
N ALA A 122 4.88 16.50 0.90
CA ALA A 122 4.39 17.80 0.50
C ALA A 122 5.53 18.85 0.38
N VAL A 123 6.36 18.98 1.42
CA VAL A 123 7.52 19.88 1.42
C VAL A 123 8.50 19.53 0.30
N ARG A 124 8.80 18.23 0.14
CA ARG A 124 9.68 17.72 -0.91
C ARG A 124 9.18 18.11 -2.30
N GLU A 125 7.91 17.85 -2.61
CA GLU A 125 7.34 18.13 -3.93
C GLU A 125 7.18 19.63 -4.18
N ILE A 126 6.83 20.44 -3.16
CA ILE A 126 6.82 21.90 -3.27
C ILE A 126 8.19 22.41 -3.70
N LEU A 127 9.26 21.96 -3.04
CA LEU A 127 10.62 22.37 -3.37
C LEU A 127 11.03 21.87 -4.75
N ARG A 128 10.75 20.61 -5.10
CA ARG A 128 10.99 20.08 -6.45
C ARG A 128 10.31 20.94 -7.51
N SER A 129 9.04 21.28 -7.34
CA SER A 129 8.31 22.14 -8.28
C SER A 129 8.88 23.56 -8.34
N ILE A 130 9.35 24.13 -7.24
CA ILE A 130 10.05 25.43 -7.24
C ILE A 130 11.35 25.34 -8.07
N PHE A 131 12.18 24.32 -7.84
CA PHE A 131 13.43 24.13 -8.59
C PHE A 131 13.21 23.84 -10.09
N GLU A 132 12.14 23.12 -10.43
CA GLU A 132 11.73 22.89 -11.82
C GLU A 132 11.33 24.18 -12.53
N LYS A 133 10.64 25.11 -11.86
CA LYS A 133 10.27 26.41 -12.44
C LYS A 133 11.48 27.28 -12.81
N PHE A 134 12.61 27.09 -12.14
CA PHE A 134 13.87 27.74 -12.52
C PHE A 134 14.57 27.07 -13.73
N SER A 135 13.98 26.04 -14.34
CA SER A 135 14.45 25.50 -15.61
C SER A 135 14.03 26.34 -16.80
N ARG A 136 14.96 26.54 -17.72
CA ARG A 136 14.65 27.06 -19.05
C ARG A 136 13.72 26.08 -19.76
N ARG A 137 12.87 26.57 -20.65
CA ARG A 137 11.89 25.76 -21.41
C ARG A 137 12.52 24.61 -22.23
N THR A 138 13.83 24.63 -22.44
CA THR A 138 14.61 23.64 -23.20
C THR A 138 15.53 22.76 -22.34
N ALA A 139 15.25 22.61 -21.04
CA ALA A 139 16.09 21.81 -20.15
C ALA A 139 16.08 20.33 -20.53
N THR A 140 17.23 19.67 -20.47
CA THR A 140 17.35 18.22 -20.73
C THR A 140 16.70 17.41 -19.59
N VAL A 141 16.38 16.14 -19.83
CA VAL A 141 15.85 15.22 -18.80
C VAL A 141 16.82 15.14 -17.61
N GLU A 142 18.13 15.08 -17.88
CA GLU A 142 19.18 15.05 -16.86
C GLU A 142 19.22 16.33 -16.01
N GLU A 143 19.06 17.51 -16.62
CA GLU A 143 18.98 18.78 -15.90
C GLU A 143 17.74 18.85 -15.00
N LEU A 144 16.60 18.37 -15.50
CA LEU A 144 15.35 18.28 -14.75
C LEU A 144 15.50 17.35 -13.54
N GLU A 145 16.09 16.17 -13.74
CA GLU A 145 16.37 15.20 -12.67
C GLU A 145 17.33 15.75 -11.62
N ARG A 146 18.41 16.41 -12.03
CA ARG A 146 19.37 17.02 -11.09
C ARG A 146 18.71 18.06 -10.19
N LYS A 147 17.79 18.87 -10.75
CA LYS A 147 17.03 19.87 -9.98
C LYS A 147 15.98 19.24 -9.07
N ARG A 148 15.28 18.20 -9.53
CA ARG A 148 14.39 17.39 -8.70
C ARG A 148 15.15 16.81 -7.50
N ARG A 149 16.33 16.23 -7.74
CA ARG A 149 17.22 15.72 -6.69
C ARG A 149 17.61 16.80 -5.69
N LEU A 150 18.01 17.99 -6.17
CA LEU A 150 18.34 19.11 -5.29
C LEU A 150 17.15 19.51 -4.40
N GLY A 151 15.96 19.62 -4.98
CA GLY A 151 14.72 19.87 -4.23
C GLY A 151 14.44 18.81 -3.18
N THR A 152 14.66 17.53 -3.49
CA THR A 152 14.53 16.41 -2.53
C THR A 152 15.51 16.53 -1.38
N VAL A 153 16.79 16.77 -1.67
CA VAL A 153 17.83 16.91 -0.63
C VAL A 153 17.54 18.09 0.28
N LEU A 154 17.19 19.25 -0.28
CA LEU A 154 16.87 20.44 0.50
C LEU A 154 15.60 20.25 1.35
N GLY A 155 14.57 19.61 0.81
CA GLY A 155 13.36 19.27 1.56
C GLY A 155 13.65 18.36 2.74
N ALA A 156 14.49 17.34 2.55
CA ALA A 156 14.92 16.46 3.62
C ALA A 156 15.78 17.17 4.67
N LEU A 157 16.70 18.05 4.28
CA LEU A 157 17.49 18.84 5.24
C LEU A 157 16.63 19.81 6.06
N LEU A 158 15.67 20.48 5.43
CA LEU A 158 14.73 21.37 6.13
C LEU A 158 13.87 20.59 7.13
N PHE A 159 13.37 19.42 6.73
CA PHE A 159 12.55 18.58 7.59
C PHE A 159 13.38 17.95 8.73
N ALA A 160 14.64 17.59 8.47
CA ALA A 160 15.58 17.17 9.50
C ALA A 160 15.82 18.26 10.55
N GLY A 161 16.01 19.51 10.10
CA GLY A 161 16.13 20.68 10.95
C GLY A 161 14.88 20.94 11.78
N GLY A 162 13.69 20.80 11.18
CA GLY A 162 12.41 20.90 11.89
C GLY A 162 12.25 19.82 12.97
N GLY A 163 12.66 18.58 12.70
CA GLY A 163 12.69 17.50 13.69
C GLY A 163 13.62 17.78 14.87
N ILE A 164 14.83 18.30 14.60
CA ILE A 164 15.78 18.74 15.63
C ILE A 164 15.18 19.87 16.46
N ALA A 165 14.61 20.89 15.81
CA ALA A 165 14.00 22.03 16.49
C ALA A 165 12.85 21.60 17.40
N LEU A 166 11.99 20.68 16.95
CA LEU A 166 10.91 20.12 17.76
C LEU A 166 11.48 19.40 18.99
N ALA A 167 12.44 18.49 18.79
CA ALA A 167 13.04 17.73 19.88
C ALA A 167 13.72 18.65 20.91
N LEU A 168 14.53 19.60 20.47
CA LEU A 168 15.21 20.57 21.33
C LEU A 168 14.22 21.49 22.06
N THR A 169 13.16 21.96 21.40
CA THR A 169 12.17 22.85 22.03
C THR A 169 11.43 22.14 23.16
N VAL A 170 11.05 20.89 22.96
CA VAL A 170 10.36 20.10 23.99
C VAL A 170 11.32 19.70 25.11
N ASP A 171 12.55 19.32 24.78
CA ASP A 171 13.58 18.96 25.77
C ASP A 171 14.00 20.17 26.62
N LEU A 172 14.19 21.35 26.02
CA LEU A 172 14.53 22.58 26.76
C LEU A 172 13.38 23.09 27.64
N SER A 173 12.12 22.84 27.27
CA SER A 173 10.95 23.29 28.02
C SER A 173 10.55 22.35 29.15
N THR A 174 10.53 21.03 28.87
CA THR A 174 9.98 20.03 29.78
C THR A 174 10.93 18.89 30.11
N GLY A 175 12.00 18.74 29.33
CA GLY A 175 12.93 17.61 29.39
C GLY A 175 12.29 16.29 28.98
N LEU A 176 13.12 15.26 28.76
CA LEU A 176 12.61 13.89 28.77
C LEU A 176 12.09 13.55 30.18
N GLN A 177 10.77 13.35 30.29
CA GLN A 177 10.10 13.16 31.56
C GLN A 177 10.01 11.68 31.91
N LEU A 178 10.56 11.31 33.07
CA LEU A 178 10.43 9.98 33.65
C LEU A 178 9.42 10.06 34.80
N VAL A 179 8.25 9.46 34.60
CA VAL A 179 7.19 9.42 35.61
C VAL A 179 7.13 8.02 36.20
N ASP A 180 7.06 7.96 37.53
CA ASP A 180 6.87 6.70 38.26
C ASP A 180 5.45 6.17 37.98
N VAL A 181 5.37 5.07 37.24
CA VAL A 181 4.10 4.45 36.87
C VAL A 181 3.44 3.70 38.03
N GLU A 182 4.14 3.51 39.17
CA GLU A 182 3.53 2.92 40.37
C GLU A 182 2.59 3.90 41.08
N HIS A 183 2.92 5.18 41.07
CA HIS A 183 2.12 6.24 41.68
C HIS A 183 1.39 7.03 40.60
N VAL A 184 0.34 6.41 40.04
CA VAL A 184 -0.39 6.93 38.87
C VAL A 184 -1.06 8.26 39.19
N ARG A 185 -0.46 9.37 38.73
CA ARG A 185 -1.14 10.64 38.50
C ARG A 185 -1.48 10.72 37.01
N PRO A 186 -2.73 10.43 36.59
CA PRO A 186 -3.06 10.24 35.18
C PRO A 186 -2.66 11.41 34.28
N TRP A 187 -2.85 12.64 34.76
CA TRP A 187 -2.49 13.84 34.02
C TRP A 187 -0.98 13.99 33.83
N ALA A 188 -0.19 13.76 34.88
CA ALA A 188 1.27 13.85 34.80
C ALA A 188 1.86 12.78 33.87
N VAL A 189 1.29 11.56 33.88
CA VAL A 189 1.68 10.49 32.96
C VAL A 189 1.34 10.87 31.51
N ALA A 190 0.17 11.45 31.28
CA ALA A 190 -0.24 11.88 29.94
C ALA A 190 0.63 13.02 29.38
N THR A 191 0.93 14.05 30.18
CA THR A 191 1.79 15.16 29.76
C THR A 191 3.21 14.68 29.46
N ALA A 192 3.78 13.84 30.33
CA ALA A 192 5.11 13.26 30.13
C ALA A 192 5.15 12.38 28.88
N ALA A 193 4.13 11.53 28.68
CA ALA A 193 4.06 10.68 27.50
C ALA A 193 3.97 11.50 26.21
N LEU A 194 3.17 12.56 26.16
CA LEU A 194 3.09 13.41 24.96
C LEU A 194 4.39 14.19 24.70
N GLY A 195 5.03 14.74 25.74
CA GLY A 195 6.34 15.40 25.61
C GLY A 195 7.43 14.46 25.09
N ASN A 196 7.55 13.28 25.72
CA ASN A 196 8.49 12.25 25.27
C ASN A 196 8.20 11.79 23.84
N ALA A 197 6.93 11.64 23.47
CA ALA A 197 6.54 11.27 22.12
C ALA A 197 6.97 12.33 21.09
N ALA A 198 6.84 13.62 21.42
CA ALA A 198 7.28 14.71 20.55
C ALA A 198 8.81 14.71 20.36
N ILE A 199 9.59 14.45 21.42
CA ILE A 199 11.05 14.28 21.33
C ILE A 199 11.40 13.08 20.43
N ILE A 200 10.80 11.91 20.68
CA ILE A 200 11.03 10.69 19.89
C ILE A 200 10.66 10.92 18.42
N LEU A 201 9.53 11.57 18.16
CA LEU A 201 9.07 11.89 16.81
C LEU A 201 10.02 12.87 16.11
N GLY A 202 10.50 13.90 16.82
CA GLY A 202 11.47 14.86 16.29
C GLY A 202 12.79 14.19 15.90
N LEU A 203 13.38 13.41 16.80
CA LEU A 203 14.64 12.67 16.55
C LEU A 203 14.50 11.64 15.44
N SER A 204 13.40 10.88 15.42
CA SER A 204 13.17 9.91 14.36
C SER A 204 12.91 10.56 13.00
N THR A 205 12.17 11.68 12.96
CA THR A 205 12.00 12.49 11.75
C THR A 205 13.33 12.96 11.19
N THR A 206 14.25 13.40 12.06
CA THR A 206 15.63 13.73 11.66
C THR A 206 16.36 12.53 11.09
N ALA A 207 16.34 11.38 11.78
CA ALA A 207 17.01 10.18 11.31
C ALA A 207 16.47 9.70 9.95
N GLU A 208 15.15 9.69 9.77
CA GLU A 208 14.52 9.34 8.49
C GLU A 208 14.86 10.33 7.39
N SER A 209 14.81 11.63 7.68
CA SER A 209 15.17 12.66 6.71
C SER A 209 16.63 12.53 6.26
N LEU A 210 17.56 12.27 7.19
CA LEU A 210 18.96 12.00 6.85
C LEU A 210 19.14 10.72 6.05
N TYR A 211 18.36 9.67 6.35
CA TYR A 211 18.31 8.46 5.54
C TYR A 211 17.87 8.76 4.10
N TRP A 212 16.86 9.61 3.91
CA TRP A 212 16.43 10.06 2.58
C TRP A 212 17.49 10.87 1.84
N VAL A 213 18.22 11.77 2.52
CA VAL A 213 19.37 12.47 1.93
C VAL A 213 20.43 11.47 1.48
N TRP A 214 20.85 10.57 2.37
CA TRP A 214 21.86 9.56 2.05
C TRP A 214 21.44 8.72 0.84
N ARG A 215 20.18 8.32 0.80
CA ARG A 215 19.61 7.53 -0.28
C ARG A 215 19.60 8.28 -1.60
N GLU A 216 19.12 9.53 -1.59
CA GLU A 216 19.07 10.35 -2.79
C GLU A 216 20.49 10.57 -3.34
N LEU A 217 21.49 10.76 -2.48
CA LEU A 217 22.89 10.86 -2.89
C LEU A 217 23.47 9.54 -3.42
N ARG A 218 22.98 8.39 -2.95
CA ARG A 218 23.41 7.05 -3.39
C ARG A 218 22.74 6.59 -4.67
N PHE A 219 21.53 7.08 -4.96
CA PHE A 219 20.78 6.70 -6.14
C PHE A 219 21.51 7.21 -7.39
N ARG A 220 21.74 6.33 -8.39
CA ARG A 220 22.43 6.68 -9.65
C ARG A 220 21.62 6.36 -10.90
N GLY A 221 20.34 5.99 -10.75
CA GLY A 221 19.48 5.63 -11.87
C GLY A 221 18.87 6.87 -12.51
N HIS A 222 18.97 6.98 -13.82
CA HIS A 222 18.18 7.92 -14.61
C HIS A 222 16.85 7.25 -15.00
N VAL A 223 15.78 8.04 -15.05
CA VAL A 223 14.49 7.61 -15.61
C VAL A 223 14.55 7.88 -17.11
N LEU A 224 14.58 6.82 -17.89
CA LEU A 224 14.71 6.89 -19.35
C LEU A 224 13.49 6.26 -20.01
N ASP A 225 13.11 6.77 -21.17
CA ASP A 225 12.12 6.11 -22.01
C ASP A 225 12.67 4.77 -22.50
N TRP A 226 11.81 3.77 -22.55
CA TRP A 226 12.17 2.45 -23.03
C TRP A 226 12.15 2.43 -24.56
N ALA A 227 13.10 1.70 -25.14
CA ALA A 227 13.16 1.45 -26.57
C ALA A 227 13.15 -0.07 -26.84
N PRO A 228 12.41 -0.53 -27.88
CA PRO A 228 12.40 -1.92 -28.30
C PRO A 228 13.82 -2.44 -28.59
N ARG A 229 14.08 -3.67 -28.20
CA ARG A 229 15.32 -4.39 -28.52
C ARG A 229 14.97 -5.78 -29.04
N PRO A 230 15.70 -6.27 -30.06
CA PRO A 230 15.45 -7.61 -30.58
C PRO A 230 15.69 -8.66 -29.48
N PRO A 231 14.91 -9.74 -29.46
CA PRO A 231 15.13 -10.85 -28.54
C PRO A 231 16.47 -11.53 -28.83
N GLN A 232 17.11 -12.08 -27.80
CA GLN A 232 18.27 -12.95 -28.03
C GLN A 232 17.85 -14.22 -28.78
N PRO A 233 18.64 -14.69 -29.77
CA PRO A 233 18.33 -15.91 -30.53
C PRO A 233 18.09 -17.11 -29.59
N GLY A 234 17.01 -17.87 -29.83
CA GLY A 234 16.66 -19.05 -29.02
C GLY A 234 15.92 -18.77 -27.72
N SER A 235 15.58 -17.50 -27.42
CA SER A 235 14.74 -17.17 -26.27
C SER A 235 13.29 -17.60 -26.49
N ALA A 236 12.66 -18.13 -25.44
CA ALA A 236 11.21 -18.37 -25.47
C ALA A 236 10.48 -17.03 -25.37
N THR A 237 9.42 -16.83 -26.13
CA THR A 237 8.60 -15.61 -26.06
C THR A 237 7.34 -15.83 -25.25
N GLY A 238 6.84 -14.77 -24.61
CA GLY A 238 5.55 -14.75 -23.95
C GLY A 238 4.82 -13.45 -24.21
N ARG A 239 3.50 -13.44 -23.99
CA ARG A 239 2.61 -12.29 -24.25
C ARG A 239 1.64 -12.11 -23.09
N VAL A 240 1.53 -10.88 -22.58
CA VAL A 240 0.56 -10.54 -21.52
C VAL A 240 -0.25 -9.32 -21.88
N ALA A 241 -1.53 -9.35 -21.53
CA ALA A 241 -2.38 -8.17 -21.57
C ALA A 241 -2.25 -7.40 -20.25
N HIS A 242 -1.95 -6.12 -20.31
CA HIS A 242 -1.84 -5.22 -19.16
C HIS A 242 -2.94 -4.17 -19.23
N LEU A 243 -3.93 -4.33 -18.36
CA LEU A 243 -5.06 -3.43 -18.16
C LEU A 243 -4.88 -2.72 -16.83
N SER A 244 -5.41 -1.51 -16.72
CA SER A 244 -5.44 -0.78 -15.45
C SER A 244 -6.63 0.16 -15.40
N ASP A 245 -6.99 0.57 -14.17
CA ASP A 245 -7.94 1.65 -13.91
C ASP A 245 -9.26 1.42 -14.66
N LEU A 246 -9.84 0.24 -14.39
CA LEU A 246 -11.08 -0.20 -15.02
C LEU A 246 -12.27 0.64 -14.52
N HIS A 247 -12.23 1.10 -13.26
CA HIS A 247 -13.30 1.86 -12.60
C HIS A 247 -14.69 1.30 -12.96
N PHE A 248 -14.93 0.02 -12.64
CA PHE A 248 -16.26 -0.55 -12.76
C PHE A 248 -17.24 0.27 -11.93
N VAL A 249 -18.40 0.55 -12.50
CA VAL A 249 -19.55 1.13 -11.80
C VAL A 249 -20.64 0.07 -11.63
N GLY A 250 -21.42 0.16 -10.54
CA GLY A 250 -22.47 -0.80 -10.23
C GLY A 250 -23.71 -0.67 -11.11
N GLU A 251 -23.95 0.50 -11.70
CA GLU A 251 -25.13 0.80 -12.49
C GLU A 251 -24.86 0.82 -14.00
N ARG A 252 -25.90 0.47 -14.78
CA ARG A 252 -25.86 0.49 -16.26
C ARG A 252 -25.43 1.85 -16.85
N TYR A 253 -25.76 2.94 -16.16
CA TYR A 253 -25.46 4.31 -16.56
C TYR A 253 -24.64 5.07 -15.51
N GLY A 254 -23.99 4.35 -14.59
CA GLY A 254 -23.20 4.96 -13.52
C GLY A 254 -22.10 5.87 -14.08
N CYS A 255 -21.88 7.00 -13.40
CA CYS A 255 -20.79 7.93 -13.68
C CYS A 255 -19.61 7.60 -12.77
N ARG A 256 -18.38 7.73 -13.30
CA ARG A 256 -17.16 7.54 -12.53
C ARG A 256 -16.84 8.78 -11.71
N MET A 257 -16.22 8.59 -10.55
CA MET A 257 -15.92 9.68 -9.62
C MET A 257 -15.03 10.76 -10.23
N GLU A 258 -13.94 10.37 -10.89
CA GLU A 258 -12.90 11.30 -11.33
C GLU A 258 -13.36 12.29 -12.40
N VAL A 259 -14.18 11.81 -13.33
CA VAL A 259 -14.60 12.56 -14.53
C VAL A 259 -16.06 12.98 -14.47
N GLY A 260 -16.80 12.54 -13.45
CA GLY A 260 -18.21 12.84 -13.26
C GLY A 260 -19.03 12.57 -14.53
N THR A 261 -19.76 13.59 -14.99
CA THR A 261 -20.63 13.50 -16.17
C THR A 261 -19.90 13.64 -17.51
N GLN A 262 -18.61 13.98 -17.49
CA GLN A 262 -17.80 14.23 -18.69
C GLN A 262 -17.14 12.96 -19.25
N GLY A 263 -17.12 11.87 -18.49
CA GLY A 263 -16.52 10.61 -18.92
C GLY A 263 -17.50 9.55 -19.44
N PRO A 264 -16.99 8.36 -19.77
CA PRO A 264 -17.81 7.24 -20.19
C PRO A 264 -18.78 6.80 -19.08
N ARG A 265 -20.03 6.55 -19.46
CA ARG A 265 -21.07 6.03 -18.57
C ARG A 265 -21.16 4.51 -18.61
N GLY A 266 -21.37 3.90 -17.44
CA GLY A 266 -21.50 2.45 -17.30
C GLY A 266 -20.23 1.69 -17.69
N ASN A 267 -20.39 0.39 -17.91
CA ASN A 267 -19.29 -0.55 -18.20
C ASN A 267 -19.16 -0.91 -19.69
N ARG A 268 -19.71 -0.09 -20.62
CA ARG A 268 -19.66 -0.39 -22.07
C ARG A 268 -18.23 -0.39 -22.62
N CYS A 269 -17.40 0.56 -22.16
CA CYS A 269 -15.99 0.63 -22.56
C CYS A 269 -15.27 -0.66 -22.20
N ILE A 270 -15.42 -1.11 -20.94
CA ILE A 270 -14.81 -2.35 -20.44
C ILE A 270 -15.27 -3.57 -21.25
N ARG A 271 -16.58 -3.70 -21.54
CA ARG A 271 -17.09 -4.79 -22.40
C ARG A 271 -16.43 -4.81 -23.78
N ARG A 272 -16.24 -3.64 -24.41
CA ARG A 272 -15.52 -3.54 -25.69
C ARG A 272 -14.06 -3.96 -25.56
N ALA A 273 -13.38 -3.55 -24.49
CA ALA A 273 -12.00 -3.93 -24.22
C ALA A 273 -11.87 -5.47 -24.12
N LEU A 274 -12.77 -6.12 -23.38
CA LEU A 274 -12.78 -7.58 -23.25
C LEU A 274 -13.11 -8.29 -24.56
N CYS A 275 -14.03 -7.75 -25.37
CA CYS A 275 -14.28 -8.29 -26.71
C CYS A 275 -13.03 -8.19 -27.61
N LYS A 276 -12.36 -7.03 -27.64
CA LYS A 276 -11.11 -6.86 -28.41
C LYS A 276 -10.02 -7.80 -27.91
N LEU A 277 -9.84 -7.90 -26.59
CA LEU A 277 -8.87 -8.82 -25.99
C LEU A 277 -9.19 -10.30 -26.29
N THR A 278 -10.47 -10.67 -26.35
CA THR A 278 -10.88 -12.03 -26.75
C THR A 278 -10.50 -12.30 -28.21
N ALA A 279 -10.73 -11.34 -29.10
CA ALA A 279 -10.34 -11.46 -30.51
C ALA A 279 -8.82 -11.55 -30.66
N ILE A 280 -8.06 -10.73 -29.94
CA ILE A 280 -6.59 -10.80 -29.88
C ILE A 280 -6.14 -12.17 -29.38
N HIS A 281 -6.70 -12.67 -28.27
CA HIS A 281 -6.36 -13.98 -27.72
C HIS A 281 -6.62 -15.13 -28.70
N ALA A 282 -7.70 -15.04 -29.48
CA ALA A 282 -8.05 -16.05 -30.48
C ALA A 282 -7.07 -16.07 -31.66
N SER A 283 -6.55 -14.92 -32.11
CA SER A 283 -5.61 -14.84 -33.24
C SER A 283 -4.16 -15.03 -32.81
N SER A 284 -3.79 -14.50 -31.65
CA SER A 284 -2.47 -14.57 -31.04
C SER A 284 -2.64 -14.68 -29.52
N PRO A 285 -2.51 -15.89 -28.94
CA PRO A 285 -2.77 -16.11 -27.53
C PRO A 285 -1.94 -15.21 -26.61
N VAL A 286 -2.56 -14.87 -25.48
CA VAL A 286 -1.92 -14.21 -24.33
C VAL A 286 -1.85 -15.20 -23.16
N ASP A 287 -0.74 -15.18 -22.44
CA ASP A 287 -0.44 -16.07 -21.32
C ASP A 287 -1.13 -15.64 -20.03
N ARG A 288 -1.24 -14.32 -19.83
CA ARG A 288 -1.89 -13.69 -18.67
C ARG A 288 -2.67 -12.44 -19.07
N VAL A 289 -3.71 -12.16 -18.30
CA VAL A 289 -4.42 -10.89 -18.27
C VAL A 289 -4.15 -10.27 -16.90
N LEU A 290 -3.48 -9.14 -16.88
CA LEU A 290 -2.98 -8.49 -15.68
C LEU A 290 -3.74 -7.18 -15.46
N VAL A 291 -4.29 -6.96 -14.26
CA VAL A 291 -4.98 -5.72 -13.90
C VAL A 291 -4.29 -5.03 -12.72
N THR A 292 -3.74 -3.84 -12.94
CA THR A 292 -2.93 -3.11 -11.93
C THR A 292 -3.73 -2.11 -11.11
N GLY A 293 -4.84 -2.55 -10.53
CA GLY A 293 -5.64 -1.76 -9.59
C GLY A 293 -6.72 -0.90 -10.22
N ASP A 294 -7.44 -0.20 -9.33
CA ASP A 294 -8.67 0.54 -9.58
C ASP A 294 -9.63 -0.26 -10.46
N VAL A 295 -9.88 -1.50 -10.00
CA VAL A 295 -10.84 -2.39 -10.62
C VAL A 295 -12.24 -1.77 -10.52
N THR A 296 -12.57 -1.23 -9.37
CA THR A 296 -13.84 -0.59 -9.05
C THR A 296 -13.68 0.93 -8.93
N ASP A 297 -14.78 1.68 -9.11
CA ASP A 297 -14.78 3.15 -8.98
C ASP A 297 -14.89 3.61 -7.51
N ASP A 298 -15.62 2.87 -6.67
CA ASP A 298 -15.90 3.24 -5.26
C ASP A 298 -15.80 2.04 -4.30
N GLY A 299 -15.27 0.89 -4.75
CA GLY A 299 -15.11 -0.30 -3.90
C GLY A 299 -16.44 -0.91 -3.44
N THR A 300 -17.55 -0.59 -4.12
CA THR A 300 -18.87 -1.04 -3.69
C THR A 300 -19.08 -2.51 -4.02
N ARG A 301 -19.89 -3.20 -3.23
CA ARG A 301 -20.23 -4.61 -3.51
C ARG A 301 -20.90 -4.82 -4.88
N ALA A 302 -21.64 -3.83 -5.38
CA ALA A 302 -22.28 -3.90 -6.70
C ALA A 302 -21.23 -3.86 -7.83
N GLU A 303 -20.21 -3.02 -7.71
CA GLU A 303 -19.10 -2.94 -8.68
C GLU A 303 -18.30 -4.24 -8.72
N TRP A 304 -17.99 -4.81 -7.55
CA TRP A 304 -17.36 -6.13 -7.46
C TRP A 304 -18.21 -7.24 -8.07
N ALA A 305 -19.54 -7.19 -7.91
CA ALA A 305 -20.44 -8.14 -8.56
C ALA A 305 -20.39 -8.01 -10.08
N GLU A 306 -20.49 -6.79 -10.62
CA GLU A 306 -20.37 -6.52 -12.06
C GLU A 306 -19.04 -7.00 -12.64
N PHE A 307 -17.92 -6.75 -11.94
CA PHE A 307 -16.61 -7.22 -12.37
C PHE A 307 -16.55 -8.75 -12.44
N ILE A 308 -16.95 -9.45 -11.38
CA ILE A 308 -16.92 -10.92 -11.34
C ILE A 308 -17.88 -11.53 -12.36
N ASP A 309 -19.08 -10.98 -12.50
CA ASP A 309 -20.09 -11.49 -13.41
C ASP A 309 -19.72 -11.23 -14.87
N LEU A 310 -19.09 -10.08 -15.18
CA LEU A 310 -18.63 -9.81 -16.53
C LEU A 310 -17.59 -10.83 -16.98
N PHE A 311 -16.59 -11.14 -16.15
CA PHE A 311 -15.56 -12.13 -16.48
C PHE A 311 -16.09 -13.56 -16.56
N ARG A 312 -17.27 -13.88 -16.00
CA ARG A 312 -17.89 -15.20 -16.24
C ARG A 312 -18.27 -15.42 -17.70
N ASN A 313 -18.52 -14.34 -18.45
CA ASN A 313 -18.81 -14.42 -19.88
C ASN A 313 -17.56 -14.62 -20.75
N TYR A 314 -16.36 -14.57 -20.15
CA TYR A 314 -15.08 -14.72 -20.83
C TYR A 314 -14.20 -15.74 -20.09
N PRO A 315 -14.56 -17.04 -20.07
CA PRO A 315 -13.90 -18.06 -19.25
C PRO A 315 -12.39 -18.18 -19.52
N ASP A 316 -11.97 -18.06 -20.79
CA ASP A 316 -10.55 -18.14 -21.16
C ASP A 316 -9.72 -16.97 -20.63
N LEU A 317 -10.26 -15.75 -20.71
CA LEU A 317 -9.62 -14.57 -20.12
C LEU A 317 -9.64 -14.65 -18.60
N ARG A 318 -10.75 -15.09 -18.01
CA ARG A 318 -10.90 -15.27 -16.56
C ARG A 318 -9.87 -16.23 -15.99
N ALA A 319 -9.60 -17.35 -16.67
CA ALA A 319 -8.60 -18.33 -16.23
C ALA A 319 -7.17 -17.75 -16.17
N ARG A 320 -6.93 -16.65 -16.89
CA ARG A 320 -5.64 -15.96 -17.02
C ARG A 320 -5.56 -14.66 -16.24
N LEU A 321 -6.66 -14.24 -15.59
CA LEU A 321 -6.81 -12.93 -14.97
C LEU A 321 -6.22 -12.88 -13.56
N SER A 322 -5.16 -12.10 -13.38
CA SER A 322 -4.61 -11.76 -12.05
C SER A 322 -4.63 -10.25 -11.84
N PHE A 323 -4.93 -9.79 -10.63
CA PHE A 323 -5.03 -8.37 -10.32
C PHE A 323 -4.47 -8.01 -8.94
N VAL A 324 -4.13 -6.73 -8.79
CA VAL A 324 -3.81 -6.08 -7.51
C VAL A 324 -4.86 -5.00 -7.21
N PRO A 325 -5.10 -4.64 -5.93
CA PRO A 325 -6.02 -3.56 -5.61
C PRO A 325 -5.40 -2.17 -5.89
N GLY A 326 -6.20 -1.23 -6.35
CA GLY A 326 -5.89 0.20 -6.34
C GLY A 326 -6.57 0.95 -5.20
N ASN A 327 -6.43 2.28 -5.17
CA ASN A 327 -6.98 3.09 -4.08
C ASN A 327 -8.50 3.18 -4.14
N HIS A 328 -9.10 3.19 -5.33
CA HIS A 328 -10.56 3.21 -5.47
C HIS A 328 -11.21 1.94 -4.92
N ASP A 329 -10.50 0.82 -4.97
CA ASP A 329 -10.98 -0.47 -4.48
C ASP A 329 -11.13 -0.54 -2.94
N VAL A 330 -10.39 0.29 -2.19
CA VAL A 330 -10.26 0.16 -0.73
C VAL A 330 -10.45 1.45 0.06
N ASN A 331 -10.08 2.60 -0.50
CA ASN A 331 -9.91 3.85 0.25
C ASN A 331 -11.05 4.84 0.04
N ILE A 332 -11.96 4.62 -0.91
CA ILE A 332 -13.14 5.48 -1.04
C ILE A 332 -14.11 5.17 0.11
N VAL A 333 -14.31 6.15 0.96
CA VAL A 333 -15.23 6.05 2.10
C VAL A 333 -16.67 6.30 1.63
N ASP A 334 -16.83 7.32 0.80
CA ASP A 334 -18.10 7.76 0.26
C ASP A 334 -17.86 8.65 -0.97
N ARG A 335 -18.21 8.15 -2.15
CA ARG A 335 -18.14 8.91 -3.40
C ARG A 335 -18.94 10.20 -3.42
N ASN A 336 -20.01 10.30 -2.61
CA ASN A 336 -20.91 11.47 -2.60
C ASN A 336 -20.55 12.47 -1.50
N ASN A 337 -19.69 12.10 -0.55
CA ASN A 337 -19.25 12.98 0.53
C ASN A 337 -17.72 12.85 0.75
N PRO A 338 -16.90 13.64 0.02
CA PRO A 338 -15.45 13.56 0.12
C PRO A 338 -14.91 13.96 1.50
N GLY A 339 -15.72 14.67 2.30
CA GLY A 339 -15.37 15.04 3.66
C GLY A 339 -15.63 13.94 4.68
N ARG A 340 -16.30 12.84 4.31
CA ARG A 340 -16.66 11.78 5.26
C ARG A 340 -15.42 11.04 5.76
N PHE A 341 -15.31 10.97 7.08
CA PHE A 341 -14.24 10.28 7.77
C PHE A 341 -14.66 8.87 8.22
N ASP A 342 -13.80 7.89 8.02
CA ASP A 342 -13.99 6.51 8.47
C ASP A 342 -13.05 6.16 9.63
N LEU A 343 -13.65 5.77 10.76
CA LEU A 343 -12.89 5.45 11.97
C LEU A 343 -11.98 4.23 11.74
N PRO A 344 -10.80 4.18 12.40
CA PRO A 344 -9.90 3.03 12.28
C PRO A 344 -10.56 1.74 12.76
N GLY A 345 -10.53 0.70 11.92
CA GLY A 345 -11.12 -0.60 12.23
C GLY A 345 -12.65 -0.61 12.21
N SER A 346 -13.28 0.36 11.56
CA SER A 346 -14.73 0.38 11.33
C SER A 346 -15.19 -0.85 10.52
N ALA A 347 -16.50 -1.11 10.58
CA ALA A 347 -17.11 -2.15 9.76
C ALA A 347 -16.96 -1.84 8.26
N SER A 348 -17.31 -0.63 7.82
CA SER A 348 -17.22 -0.24 6.41
C SER A 348 -15.78 -0.35 5.86
N GLN A 349 -14.76 0.11 6.59
CA GLN A 349 -13.36 -0.08 6.20
C GLN A 349 -12.99 -1.56 6.06
N SER A 350 -13.43 -2.39 7.01
CA SER A 350 -13.19 -3.83 6.98
C SER A 350 -13.92 -4.51 5.83
N LEU A 351 -15.13 -4.06 5.48
CA LEU A 351 -15.93 -4.59 4.38
C LEU A 351 -15.31 -4.26 3.02
N ARG A 352 -14.79 -3.05 2.80
CA ARG A 352 -14.07 -2.71 1.55
C ARG A 352 -12.87 -3.64 1.32
N LYS A 353 -12.06 -3.86 2.35
CA LYS A 353 -10.94 -4.84 2.32
C LYS A 353 -11.44 -6.28 2.07
N LEU A 354 -12.52 -6.67 2.74
CA LEU A 354 -13.12 -7.99 2.56
C LEU A 354 -13.55 -8.20 1.10
N ARG A 355 -14.17 -7.20 0.46
CA ARG A 355 -14.62 -7.29 -0.93
C ARG A 355 -13.46 -7.56 -1.88
N VAL A 356 -12.34 -6.85 -1.73
CA VAL A 356 -11.11 -7.14 -2.49
C VAL A 356 -10.63 -8.57 -2.26
N VAL A 357 -10.54 -9.01 -0.99
CA VAL A 357 -10.03 -10.36 -0.66
C VAL A 357 -10.94 -11.46 -1.23
N LEU A 358 -12.26 -11.26 -1.21
CA LEU A 358 -13.21 -12.19 -1.82
C LEU A 358 -13.08 -12.24 -3.35
N ALA A 359 -12.77 -11.11 -3.99
CA ALA A 359 -12.52 -11.06 -5.43
C ALA A 359 -11.19 -11.73 -5.80
N LEU A 360 -10.12 -11.50 -5.03
CA LEU A 360 -8.84 -12.20 -5.17
C LEU A 360 -9.02 -13.71 -5.00
N ASP A 361 -9.71 -14.16 -3.95
CA ASP A 361 -10.03 -15.57 -3.71
C ASP A 361 -10.81 -16.20 -4.89
N ALA A 362 -11.78 -15.47 -5.45
CA ALA A 362 -12.62 -15.96 -6.53
C ALA A 362 -11.94 -16.03 -7.91
N LEU A 363 -10.89 -15.25 -8.13
CA LEU A 363 -10.22 -15.14 -9.43
C LEU A 363 -8.84 -15.79 -9.46
N GLN A 364 -8.06 -15.66 -8.39
CA GLN A 364 -6.67 -16.11 -8.33
C GLN A 364 -6.35 -16.91 -7.07
N GLY A 365 -7.34 -17.19 -6.20
CA GLY A 365 -7.11 -17.82 -4.90
C GLY A 365 -6.45 -19.19 -4.94
N ASP A 366 -6.72 -19.99 -5.99
CA ASP A 366 -6.17 -21.34 -6.18
C ASP A 366 -4.70 -21.36 -6.63
N ARG A 367 -4.18 -20.25 -7.19
CA ARG A 367 -2.83 -20.19 -7.77
C ARG A 367 -1.90 -19.15 -7.12
N ALA A 368 -2.49 -18.19 -6.41
CA ALA A 368 -1.76 -17.18 -5.68
C ALA A 368 -1.43 -17.70 -4.28
N HIS A 369 -0.14 -17.77 -3.94
CA HIS A 369 0.37 -18.18 -2.65
C HIS A 369 0.69 -16.97 -1.77
N ILE A 370 0.50 -17.14 -0.46
CA ILE A 370 0.98 -16.17 0.52
C ILE A 370 2.44 -16.48 0.83
N VAL A 371 3.25 -15.46 1.12
CA VAL A 371 4.63 -15.66 1.57
C VAL A 371 4.66 -15.93 3.08
N ASP A 372 5.23 -17.06 3.49
CA ASP A 372 5.52 -17.31 4.90
C ASP A 372 6.62 -16.35 5.36
N ARG A 373 6.31 -15.52 6.35
CA ARG A 373 7.22 -14.48 6.86
C ARG A 373 8.39 -15.04 7.65
N THR A 374 8.30 -16.28 8.10
CA THR A 374 9.33 -16.95 8.89
C THR A 374 10.38 -17.55 7.98
N SER A 375 9.97 -18.43 7.06
CA SER A 375 10.88 -19.05 6.09
C SER A 375 11.28 -18.11 4.94
N GLY A 376 10.44 -17.12 4.61
CA GLY A 376 10.60 -16.28 3.42
C GLY A 376 10.23 -16.98 2.11
N GLY A 377 9.69 -18.20 2.17
CA GLY A 377 9.24 -19.00 1.04
C GLY A 377 7.73 -18.93 0.77
N LEU A 378 7.27 -19.72 -0.21
CA LEU A 378 5.85 -19.85 -0.51
C LEU A 378 5.14 -20.65 0.58
N GLY A 379 4.05 -20.09 1.09
CA GLY A 379 3.12 -20.74 2.01
C GLY A 379 1.89 -21.30 1.28
N PRO A 380 0.77 -21.49 2.00
CA PRO A 380 -0.46 -22.00 1.40
C PRO A 380 -1.01 -21.05 0.32
N THR A 381 -1.86 -21.59 -0.54
CA THR A 381 -2.65 -20.76 -1.46
C THR A 381 -3.53 -19.79 -0.67
N LEU A 382 -3.86 -18.63 -1.25
CA LEU A 382 -4.79 -17.68 -0.65
C LEU A 382 -6.11 -18.37 -0.31
N LYS A 383 -6.55 -19.31 -1.15
CA LYS A 383 -7.78 -20.04 -0.92
C LYS A 383 -7.70 -20.92 0.33
N GLU A 384 -6.66 -21.72 0.46
CA GLU A 384 -6.42 -22.56 1.65
C GLU A 384 -6.33 -21.68 2.90
N TYR A 385 -5.49 -20.65 2.86
CA TYR A 385 -5.33 -19.71 3.96
C TYR A 385 -6.66 -19.12 4.41
N LEU A 386 -7.53 -18.66 3.53
CA LEU A 386 -8.81 -18.08 3.95
C LEU A 386 -9.77 -19.08 4.60
N ARG A 387 -9.52 -20.39 4.49
CA ARG A 387 -10.39 -21.47 4.97
C ARG A 387 -9.84 -22.21 6.19
N GLU A 388 -8.60 -21.95 6.58
CA GLU A 388 -8.00 -22.46 7.81
C GLU A 388 -8.63 -21.83 9.08
N ASP A 389 -8.50 -22.53 10.21
CA ASP A 389 -8.79 -22.04 11.58
C ASP A 389 -10.14 -21.32 11.77
N GLY A 390 -11.19 -21.72 11.05
CA GLY A 390 -12.51 -21.08 11.09
C GLY A 390 -12.52 -19.62 10.59
N ARG A 391 -11.47 -19.20 9.86
CA ARG A 391 -11.31 -17.85 9.32
C ARG A 391 -12.45 -17.47 8.39
N ALA A 392 -12.83 -18.38 7.51
CA ALA A 392 -13.96 -18.22 6.59
C ALA A 392 -15.27 -17.86 7.31
N GLU A 393 -15.54 -18.43 8.49
CA GLU A 393 -16.74 -18.14 9.27
C GLU A 393 -16.69 -16.74 9.88
N ARG A 394 -15.54 -16.32 10.40
CA ARG A 394 -15.34 -14.96 10.95
C ARG A 394 -15.48 -13.90 9.86
N LEU A 395 -14.92 -14.14 8.68
CA LEU A 395 -15.05 -13.25 7.52
C LEU A 395 -16.49 -13.23 6.99
N ARG A 396 -17.20 -14.36 6.99
CA ARG A 396 -18.62 -14.41 6.65
C ARG A 396 -19.46 -13.61 7.65
N ALA A 397 -19.19 -13.71 8.94
CA ALA A 397 -19.89 -12.94 9.96
C ALA A 397 -19.65 -11.43 9.79
N LEU A 398 -18.44 -11.02 9.40
CA LEU A 398 -18.17 -9.62 9.01
C LEU A 398 -19.10 -9.17 7.89
N ALA A 399 -19.22 -9.94 6.80
CA ALA A 399 -20.09 -9.61 5.69
C ALA A 399 -21.58 -9.58 6.09
N GLN A 400 -22.01 -10.49 6.96
CA GLN A 400 -23.42 -10.62 7.36
C GLN A 400 -23.90 -9.49 8.27
N ASN A 401 -23.12 -9.15 9.29
CA ASN A 401 -23.58 -8.29 10.38
C ASN A 401 -22.49 -7.38 10.97
N GLY A 402 -21.38 -7.22 10.26
CA GLY A 402 -20.30 -6.34 10.69
C GLY A 402 -19.52 -6.84 11.90
N ALA A 403 -19.56 -8.14 12.22
CA ALA A 403 -19.03 -8.71 13.47
C ALA A 403 -17.62 -8.21 13.86
N VAL A 404 -17.45 -7.79 15.12
CA VAL A 404 -16.16 -7.30 15.68
C VAL A 404 -15.02 -8.31 15.49
N ARG A 405 -15.30 -9.60 15.75
CA ARG A 405 -14.31 -10.68 15.56
C ARG A 405 -13.91 -10.81 14.09
N GLY A 406 -14.86 -10.65 13.17
CA GLY A 406 -14.61 -10.62 11.74
C GLY A 406 -13.78 -9.43 11.30
N ARG A 407 -14.01 -8.23 11.85
CA ARG A 407 -13.18 -7.03 11.62
C ARG A 407 -11.72 -7.26 12.02
N ARG A 408 -11.51 -7.82 13.22
CA ARG A 408 -10.16 -8.18 13.71
C ARG A 408 -9.48 -9.22 12.81
N GLU A 409 -10.22 -10.25 12.39
CA GLU A 409 -9.70 -11.26 11.46
C GLU A 409 -9.32 -10.63 10.11
N MET A 410 -10.16 -9.74 9.57
CA MET A 410 -9.89 -9.07 8.30
C MET A 410 -8.64 -8.20 8.36
N SER A 411 -8.39 -7.51 9.48
CA SER A 411 -7.12 -6.77 9.67
C SER A 411 -5.92 -7.71 9.56
N LYS A 412 -5.95 -8.85 10.25
CA LYS A 412 -4.87 -9.85 10.19
C LYS A 412 -4.67 -10.40 8.77
N VAL A 413 -5.76 -10.72 8.09
CA VAL A 413 -5.72 -11.22 6.70
C VAL A 413 -5.08 -10.18 5.80
N TRP A 414 -5.56 -8.93 5.84
CA TRP A 414 -5.05 -7.85 4.99
C TRP A 414 -3.54 -7.61 5.15
N ASP A 415 -3.05 -7.66 6.40
CA ASP A 415 -1.63 -7.45 6.70
C ASP A 415 -0.76 -8.67 6.32
N ALA A 416 -1.35 -9.86 6.22
CA ALA A 416 -0.64 -11.11 5.96
C ALA A 416 -0.51 -11.46 4.47
N ILE A 417 -1.56 -11.24 3.66
CA ILE A 417 -1.65 -11.84 2.32
C ILE A 417 -0.68 -11.24 1.27
N PHE A 418 -0.18 -10.01 1.43
CA PHE A 418 0.65 -9.35 0.41
C PHE A 418 2.17 -9.38 0.76
N PRO A 419 3.08 -9.74 -0.17
CA PRO A 419 2.80 -10.00 -1.57
C PRO A 419 2.11 -11.35 -1.73
N LEU A 420 1.16 -11.41 -2.66
CA LEU A 420 0.72 -12.68 -3.21
C LEU A 420 1.71 -13.07 -4.31
N VAL A 421 2.00 -14.35 -4.45
CA VAL A 421 2.95 -14.86 -5.44
C VAL A 421 2.30 -15.97 -6.25
N GLU A 422 2.23 -15.81 -7.56
CA GLU A 422 1.94 -16.92 -8.46
C GLU A 422 3.28 -17.45 -8.96
N PRO A 423 3.74 -18.63 -8.50
CA PRO A 423 4.99 -19.19 -8.97
C PRO A 423 4.91 -19.48 -10.49
N PRO A 424 6.06 -19.62 -11.17
CA PRO A 424 6.06 -20.07 -12.55
C PRO A 424 5.29 -21.38 -12.69
N ALA A 425 4.25 -21.36 -13.53
CA ALA A 425 3.45 -22.55 -13.81
C ALA A 425 4.31 -23.60 -14.55
N ALA A 426 3.94 -24.88 -14.46
CA ALA A 426 4.64 -25.94 -15.18
C ALA A 426 4.73 -25.61 -16.69
N GLY A 427 5.96 -25.50 -17.22
CA GLY A 427 6.22 -25.12 -18.61
C GLY A 427 6.44 -23.62 -18.86
N HIS A 428 6.20 -22.74 -17.88
CA HIS A 428 6.49 -21.31 -17.96
C HIS A 428 7.71 -20.95 -17.10
N ARG A 429 8.58 -20.05 -17.60
CA ARG A 429 9.80 -19.61 -16.88
C ARG A 429 9.65 -18.34 -16.05
N TYR A 430 8.43 -17.82 -15.92
CA TYR A 430 8.15 -16.58 -15.18
C TYR A 430 6.98 -16.74 -14.21
N GLY A 431 7.04 -16.04 -13.08
CA GLY A 431 5.98 -15.94 -12.09
C GLY A 431 5.47 -14.51 -11.93
N LEU A 432 4.44 -14.33 -11.10
CA LEU A 432 3.87 -13.03 -10.75
C LEU A 432 4.09 -12.73 -9.27
N ILE A 433 4.46 -11.49 -8.96
CA ILE A 433 4.48 -10.97 -7.58
C ILE A 433 3.49 -9.81 -7.52
N LEU A 434 2.46 -9.95 -6.68
CA LEU A 434 1.35 -9.03 -6.59
C LEU A 434 1.45 -8.24 -5.29
N LEU A 435 1.77 -6.94 -5.41
CA LEU A 435 1.96 -6.03 -4.29
C LEU A 435 0.69 -5.23 -4.01
N ASN A 436 0.42 -5.01 -2.73
CA ASN A 436 -0.53 -3.99 -2.31
C ASN A 436 0.23 -2.71 -2.02
N SER A 437 0.03 -1.72 -2.89
CA SER A 437 0.63 -0.39 -2.79
C SER A 437 -0.27 0.66 -2.11
N ASN A 438 -1.41 0.30 -1.53
CA ASN A 438 -2.35 1.26 -0.95
C ASN A 438 -1.96 1.66 0.47
N ALA A 439 -1.83 2.96 0.73
CA ALA A 439 -1.75 3.45 2.11
C ALA A 439 -3.09 3.30 2.82
N ARG A 440 -3.03 3.16 4.15
CA ARG A 440 -4.23 3.18 4.98
C ARG A 440 -4.80 4.60 4.94
N SER A 441 -5.97 4.77 4.34
CA SER A 441 -6.68 6.05 4.33
C SER A 441 -7.97 5.98 5.15
N HIS A 442 -8.34 7.14 5.69
CA HIS A 442 -9.54 7.34 6.52
C HIS A 442 -10.50 8.39 5.94
N PHE A 443 -10.13 9.06 4.84
CA PHE A 443 -10.96 10.07 4.18
C PHE A 443 -10.43 10.33 2.77
N SER A 444 -11.32 10.75 1.87
CA SER A 444 -11.08 10.74 0.43
C SER A 444 -9.91 11.62 -0.03
N LEU A 445 -9.47 12.64 0.73
CA LEU A 445 -8.33 13.48 0.34
C LEU A 445 -6.98 12.73 0.35
N THR A 446 -6.87 11.69 1.17
CA THR A 446 -5.63 10.90 1.30
C THR A 446 -5.77 9.51 0.66
N ASN A 447 -6.83 9.29 -0.11
CA ASN A 447 -7.16 7.98 -0.65
C ASN A 447 -6.08 7.43 -1.59
N ALA A 448 -5.49 8.32 -2.40
CA ALA A 448 -4.61 8.01 -3.51
C ALA A 448 -3.11 8.01 -3.15
N ILE A 449 -2.79 8.13 -1.87
CA ILE A 449 -1.41 7.99 -1.41
C ILE A 449 -1.04 6.50 -1.38
N GLY A 450 0.10 6.17 -1.96
CA GLY A 450 0.62 4.81 -2.00
C GLY A 450 1.69 4.55 -0.94
N VAL A 451 1.74 3.31 -0.44
CA VAL A 451 2.86 2.76 0.35
C VAL A 451 2.97 1.25 0.16
N VAL A 452 4.19 0.72 0.07
CA VAL A 452 4.43 -0.73 0.16
C VAL A 452 5.01 -1.04 1.54
N ASN A 453 4.28 -1.76 2.38
CA ASN A 453 4.68 -2.00 3.77
C ASN A 453 6.07 -2.67 3.89
N PRO A 454 6.87 -2.35 4.91
CA PRO A 454 8.20 -2.96 5.11
C PRO A 454 8.19 -4.49 5.19
N SER A 455 7.14 -5.08 5.80
CA SER A 455 6.95 -6.54 5.83
C SER A 455 6.77 -7.13 4.44
N GLN A 456 6.04 -6.43 3.57
CA GLN A 456 5.82 -6.77 2.17
C GLN A 456 7.13 -6.69 1.37
N LEU A 457 7.92 -5.64 1.57
CA LEU A 457 9.25 -5.50 0.97
C LEU A 457 10.23 -6.59 1.42
N LYS A 458 10.21 -6.97 2.70
CA LYS A 458 11.04 -8.07 3.21
C LYS A 458 10.67 -9.40 2.53
N ALA A 459 9.38 -9.67 2.35
CA ALA A 459 8.91 -10.86 1.64
C ALA A 459 9.30 -10.82 0.15
N LEU A 460 9.11 -9.68 -0.54
CA LEU A 460 9.56 -9.48 -1.92
C LEU A 460 11.05 -9.81 -2.08
N LYS A 461 11.91 -9.23 -1.24
CA LYS A 461 13.36 -9.51 -1.24
C LYS A 461 13.68 -10.99 -0.98
N SER A 462 12.86 -11.68 -0.20
CA SER A 462 13.08 -13.10 0.12
C SER A 462 12.72 -13.99 -1.07
N ILE A 463 11.59 -13.73 -1.74
CA ILE A 463 11.17 -14.44 -2.95
C ILE A 463 12.15 -14.23 -4.10
N LEU A 464 12.55 -12.99 -4.37
CA LEU A 464 13.50 -12.70 -5.43
C LEU A 464 14.83 -13.43 -5.17
N ARG A 465 15.39 -13.37 -3.96
CA ARG A 465 16.64 -14.07 -3.63
C ARG A 465 16.51 -15.59 -3.63
N GLY A 466 15.37 -16.12 -3.19
CA GLY A 466 15.12 -17.55 -3.10
C GLY A 466 14.85 -18.23 -4.44
N SER A 467 14.58 -17.46 -5.51
CA SER A 467 14.30 -17.97 -6.85
C SER A 467 15.20 -17.32 -7.90
N PRO A 468 16.52 -17.58 -7.90
CA PRO A 468 17.48 -16.85 -8.74
C PRO A 468 17.30 -17.09 -10.25
N HIS A 469 16.77 -18.24 -10.64
CA HIS A 469 16.56 -18.63 -12.04
C HIS A 469 15.15 -18.33 -12.58
N SER A 470 14.30 -17.69 -11.77
CA SER A 470 12.94 -17.34 -12.18
C SER A 470 12.87 -15.88 -12.61
N ALA A 471 12.18 -15.65 -13.73
CA ALA A 471 11.71 -14.34 -14.15
C ALA A 471 10.45 -13.93 -13.37
N TRP A 472 10.26 -12.62 -13.17
CA TRP A 472 9.15 -12.10 -12.38
C TRP A 472 8.50 -10.88 -13.02
N MET A 473 7.18 -10.92 -13.16
CA MET A 473 6.38 -9.72 -13.35
C MET A 473 5.87 -9.25 -11.99
N ILE A 474 6.18 -8.00 -11.64
CA ILE A 474 5.83 -7.40 -10.36
C ILE A 474 4.69 -6.40 -10.61
N LEU A 475 3.52 -6.69 -10.06
CA LEU A 475 2.33 -5.85 -10.19
C LEU A 475 2.13 -5.02 -8.95
N LEU A 476 1.85 -3.73 -9.14
CA LEU A 476 1.35 -2.82 -8.11
C LEU A 476 0.49 -1.74 -8.77
N HIS A 477 -0.24 -0.96 -7.99
CA HIS A 477 -1.10 0.08 -8.57
C HIS A 477 -0.37 1.41 -8.75
N HIS A 478 0.23 1.94 -7.67
CA HIS A 478 0.90 3.25 -7.71
C HIS A 478 2.25 3.19 -8.45
N GLN A 479 2.56 4.24 -9.22
CA GLN A 479 3.81 4.36 -9.96
C GLN A 479 5.04 4.39 -9.04
N VAL A 480 6.12 3.71 -9.46
CA VAL A 480 7.37 3.58 -8.69
C VAL A 480 8.42 4.64 -8.99
N VAL A 481 8.20 5.44 -10.04
CA VAL A 481 9.03 6.59 -10.40
C VAL A 481 8.13 7.74 -10.83
N GLU A 482 8.65 8.96 -10.74
CA GLU A 482 8.00 10.11 -11.36
C GLU A 482 8.29 10.10 -12.86
N TYR A 483 7.27 10.34 -13.69
CA TYR A 483 7.46 10.36 -15.14
C TYR A 483 8.44 11.49 -15.54
N PRO A 484 9.24 11.28 -16.59
CA PRO A 484 10.24 12.26 -17.04
C PRO A 484 9.62 13.45 -17.80
N VAL A 485 8.48 13.98 -17.34
CA VAL A 485 7.78 15.12 -17.94
C VAL A 485 7.66 16.30 -16.98
N SER A 486 7.66 17.52 -17.52
CA SER A 486 7.67 18.78 -16.76
C SER A 486 6.30 19.29 -16.31
N SER A 487 5.20 18.72 -16.82
CA SER A 487 3.84 19.24 -16.69
C SER A 487 2.99 18.63 -15.57
N ILE A 488 3.57 17.81 -14.69
CA ILE A 488 2.80 17.15 -13.62
C ILE A 488 2.48 18.16 -12.53
N SER A 489 1.19 18.36 -12.26
CA SER A 489 0.70 19.31 -11.27
C SER A 489 1.22 18.98 -9.87
N LEU A 490 1.35 19.98 -9.00
CA LEU A 490 1.82 19.78 -7.63
C LEU A 490 0.83 18.93 -6.80
N THR A 491 -0.46 19.13 -7.01
CA THR A 491 -1.53 18.34 -6.35
C THR A 491 -1.39 16.87 -6.67
N ASP A 492 -1.14 16.56 -7.95
CA ASP A 492 -0.90 15.21 -8.45
C ASP A 492 0.35 14.62 -7.80
N ARG A 493 1.46 15.36 -7.70
CA ARG A 493 2.70 14.85 -7.09
C ARG A 493 2.60 14.56 -5.60
N ILE A 494 1.77 15.31 -4.88
CA ILE A 494 1.59 15.12 -3.43
C ILE A 494 0.54 14.04 -3.15
N GLY A 495 -0.61 14.12 -3.81
CA GLY A 495 -1.79 13.31 -3.50
C GLY A 495 -1.78 11.90 -4.08
N LEU A 496 -1.02 11.67 -5.15
CA LEU A 496 -1.06 10.43 -5.95
C LEU A 496 0.31 9.70 -5.96
N ALA A 497 1.14 9.92 -4.95
CA ALA A 497 2.52 9.40 -4.91
C ALA A 497 2.64 8.10 -4.09
N LEU A 498 3.53 7.22 -4.55
CA LEU A 498 4.03 6.12 -3.74
C LEU A 498 5.15 6.63 -2.83
N VAL A 499 4.85 6.80 -1.54
CA VAL A 499 5.71 7.48 -0.56
C VAL A 499 7.10 6.84 -0.49
N ASN A 500 7.15 5.50 -0.42
CA ASN A 500 8.39 4.74 -0.32
C ASN A 500 8.78 4.07 -1.65
N ALA A 501 8.45 4.68 -2.79
CA ALA A 501 8.79 4.13 -4.11
C ALA A 501 10.29 3.80 -4.26
N PRO A 502 11.21 4.62 -3.74
CA PRO A 502 12.63 4.28 -3.80
C PRO A 502 12.99 3.00 -3.04
N ASP A 503 12.23 2.58 -2.01
CA ASP A 503 12.44 1.31 -1.29
C ASP A 503 12.03 0.10 -2.11
N VAL A 504 10.94 0.26 -2.85
CA VAL A 504 10.49 -0.73 -3.82
C VAL A 504 11.55 -0.88 -4.92
N LEU A 505 12.01 0.23 -5.51
CA LEU A 505 13.01 0.19 -6.57
C LEU A 505 14.34 -0.41 -6.09
N ALA A 506 14.82 -0.02 -4.90
CA ALA A 506 16.04 -0.60 -4.32
C ALA A 506 15.92 -2.09 -3.99
N ALA A 507 14.71 -2.60 -3.75
CA ALA A 507 14.47 -4.03 -3.56
C ALA A 507 14.51 -4.83 -4.88
N ILE A 508 14.18 -4.19 -6.01
CA ILE A 508 14.04 -4.82 -7.33
C ILE A 508 15.31 -4.65 -8.17
N ALA A 509 15.98 -3.50 -8.11
CA ALA A 509 17.13 -3.16 -8.95
C ALA A 509 18.26 -4.22 -8.98
N PRO A 510 18.63 -4.90 -7.87
CA PRO A 510 19.61 -6.00 -7.91
C PRO A 510 19.18 -7.20 -8.76
N HIS A 511 17.93 -7.23 -9.21
CA HIS A 511 17.29 -8.30 -9.97
C HIS A 511 16.66 -7.78 -11.26
N ALA A 512 17.06 -6.59 -11.73
CA ALA A 512 16.48 -5.91 -12.88
C ALA A 512 16.46 -6.77 -14.16
N SER A 513 17.51 -7.56 -14.42
CA SER A 513 17.64 -8.41 -15.60
C SER A 513 16.57 -9.49 -15.76
N ARG A 514 15.76 -9.73 -14.72
CA ARG A 514 14.72 -10.76 -14.68
C ARG A 514 13.39 -10.25 -14.13
N CYS A 515 13.22 -8.93 -14.02
CA CYS A 515 12.02 -8.33 -13.47
C CYS A 515 11.43 -7.28 -14.43
N ILE A 516 10.11 -7.32 -14.61
CA ILE A 516 9.34 -6.24 -15.22
C ILE A 516 8.32 -5.76 -14.20
N VAL A 517 8.20 -4.45 -14.00
CA VAL A 517 7.21 -3.85 -13.10
C VAL A 517 6.05 -3.31 -13.90
N LEU A 518 4.83 -3.68 -13.55
CA LEU A 518 3.60 -3.21 -14.18
C LEU A 518 2.78 -2.40 -13.16
N HIS A 519 2.35 -1.20 -13.55
CA HIS A 519 1.55 -0.31 -12.70
C HIS A 519 0.56 0.58 -13.46
N GLY A 520 -0.27 1.30 -12.72
CA GLY A 520 -1.35 2.15 -13.22
C GLY A 520 -1.47 3.49 -12.48
N HIS A 521 -2.67 3.78 -11.97
CA HIS A 521 -3.02 4.89 -11.05
C HIS A 521 -3.06 6.29 -11.66
N ARG A 522 -2.13 6.59 -12.57
CA ARG A 522 -1.98 7.95 -13.13
C ARG A 522 -2.68 8.15 -14.46
N HIS A 523 -3.23 7.07 -15.01
CA HIS A 523 -3.82 7.06 -16.36
C HIS A 523 -2.82 7.59 -17.39
N ARG A 524 -1.56 7.17 -17.26
CA ARG A 524 -0.48 7.61 -18.16
C ARG A 524 0.11 6.43 -18.88
N ASP A 525 0.09 6.53 -20.19
CA ASP A 525 0.75 5.61 -21.09
C ASP A 525 2.24 5.94 -21.12
N TRP A 526 3.04 5.12 -20.43
CA TRP A 526 4.48 5.31 -20.39
C TRP A 526 5.19 4.00 -20.10
N ILE A 527 6.26 3.74 -20.84
CA ILE A 527 7.15 2.61 -20.58
C ILE A 527 8.56 3.16 -20.53
N GLY A 528 9.26 2.84 -19.45
CA GLY A 528 10.60 3.34 -19.22
C GLY A 528 11.46 2.39 -18.43
N THR A 529 12.65 2.87 -18.11
CA THR A 529 13.63 2.14 -17.32
C THR A 529 14.17 3.02 -16.21
N CYS A 530 14.49 2.39 -15.08
CA CYS A 530 15.22 3.03 -14.01
C CYS A 530 16.12 2.00 -13.30
N GLN A 531 17.44 2.23 -13.28
CA GLN A 531 18.42 1.23 -12.82
C GLN A 531 18.24 -0.14 -13.49
N ASP A 532 18.07 -0.11 -14.82
CA ASP A 532 17.78 -1.27 -15.68
C ASP A 532 16.46 -1.99 -15.42
N VAL A 533 15.69 -1.59 -14.39
CA VAL A 533 14.35 -2.12 -14.14
C VAL A 533 13.40 -1.54 -15.18
N VAL A 534 12.70 -2.40 -15.92
CA VAL A 534 11.67 -2.00 -16.88
C VAL A 534 10.37 -1.71 -16.13
N LEU A 535 9.79 -0.54 -16.39
CA LEU A 535 8.59 -0.01 -15.75
C LEU A 535 7.53 0.23 -16.81
N CYS A 536 6.41 -0.49 -16.73
CA CYS A 536 5.30 -0.39 -17.66
C CYS A 536 4.10 0.25 -16.96
N SER A 537 3.81 1.51 -17.29
CA SER A 537 2.61 2.22 -16.86
C SER A 537 1.50 2.00 -17.88
N ALA A 538 0.35 1.50 -17.44
CA ALA A 538 -0.82 1.37 -18.29
C ALA A 538 -1.66 2.66 -18.31
N PRO A 539 -2.25 3.01 -19.47
CA PRO A 539 -3.36 3.96 -19.54
C PRO A 539 -4.61 3.38 -18.85
N SER A 540 -5.59 4.23 -18.56
CA SER A 540 -6.89 3.72 -18.10
C SER A 540 -7.65 3.08 -19.24
N VAL A 541 -8.17 1.87 -19.00
CA VAL A 541 -9.08 1.19 -19.93
C VAL A 541 -10.35 1.99 -20.17
N THR A 542 -10.77 2.80 -19.19
CA THR A 542 -12.02 3.53 -19.27
C THR A 542 -11.84 5.01 -19.47
N LEU A 543 -10.95 5.63 -18.71
CA LEU A 543 -10.73 7.08 -18.70
C LEU A 543 -9.68 7.52 -19.73
N GLY A 544 -8.96 6.59 -20.36
CA GLY A 544 -7.91 6.89 -21.33
C GLY A 544 -6.66 7.45 -20.67
N CYS A 545 -6.01 8.39 -21.35
CA CYS A 545 -4.89 9.16 -20.82
C CYS A 545 -5.26 10.63 -20.57
N GLN A 546 -4.46 11.32 -19.76
CA GLN A 546 -4.44 12.80 -19.80
C GLN A 546 -4.25 13.24 -21.26
N ASP A 547 -5.05 14.21 -21.73
CA ASP A 547 -5.18 14.71 -23.12
C ASP A 547 -6.36 14.18 -23.98
N GLY A 548 -7.47 13.77 -23.34
CA GLY A 548 -8.74 13.51 -24.06
C GLY A 548 -8.73 12.22 -24.88
N ASP A 549 -7.74 11.36 -24.63
CA ASP A 549 -7.55 10.10 -25.32
C ASP A 549 -8.63 9.08 -24.90
N ARG A 550 -8.94 8.15 -25.80
CA ARG A 550 -9.94 7.13 -25.54
C ARG A 550 -9.34 6.01 -24.67
N GLY A 551 -10.21 5.26 -23.99
CA GLY A 551 -9.80 4.11 -23.19
C GLY A 551 -8.91 3.14 -23.98
N SER A 552 -7.84 2.63 -23.37
CA SER A 552 -6.89 1.73 -24.04
C SER A 552 -6.21 0.79 -23.04
N PHE A 553 -5.52 -0.24 -23.53
CA PHE A 553 -4.69 -1.15 -22.74
C PHE A 553 -3.48 -1.58 -23.55
N HIS A 554 -2.53 -2.30 -22.92
CA HIS A 554 -1.33 -2.79 -23.62
C HIS A 554 -1.31 -4.31 -23.77
N ILE A 555 -0.73 -4.78 -24.86
CA ILE A 555 -0.20 -6.13 -25.00
C ILE A 555 1.34 -6.03 -24.96
N HIS A 556 1.95 -6.68 -23.98
CA HIS A 556 3.41 -6.73 -23.84
C HIS A 556 3.93 -8.07 -24.33
N GLU A 557 4.96 -8.03 -25.17
CA GLU A 557 5.72 -9.19 -25.58
C GLU A 557 7.09 -9.18 -24.91
N PHE A 558 7.52 -10.34 -24.44
CA PHE A 558 8.79 -10.47 -23.75
C PHE A 558 9.50 -11.75 -24.15
N ALA A 559 10.83 -11.71 -24.08
CA ALA A 559 11.70 -12.84 -24.24
C ALA A 559 12.20 -13.33 -22.88
N LEU A 560 12.25 -14.65 -22.72
CA LEU A 560 12.78 -15.34 -21.56
C LEU A 560 14.07 -16.05 -21.94
N GLY A 561 15.17 -15.69 -21.30
CA GLY A 561 16.47 -16.36 -21.41
C GLY A 561 16.47 -17.74 -20.72
N THR A 562 17.46 -18.57 -21.03
CA THR A 562 17.68 -19.87 -20.37
C THR A 562 18.21 -19.72 -18.94
N ASP A 563 18.78 -18.57 -18.62
CA ASP A 563 19.32 -18.15 -17.33
C ASP A 563 18.28 -17.51 -16.39
N GLY A 564 17.02 -17.41 -16.84
CA GLY A 564 15.96 -16.71 -16.12
C GLY A 564 15.88 -15.22 -16.41
N ALA A 565 16.66 -14.70 -17.37
CA ALA A 565 16.54 -13.32 -17.83
C ALA A 565 15.17 -13.06 -18.47
N MET A 566 14.66 -11.84 -18.29
CA MET A 566 13.39 -11.39 -18.83
C MET A 566 13.58 -10.05 -19.50
N GLN A 567 13.25 -9.97 -20.78
CA GLN A 567 13.41 -8.78 -21.59
C GLN A 567 12.09 -8.41 -22.25
N LEU A 568 11.60 -7.19 -22.01
CA LEU A 568 10.51 -6.63 -22.81
C LEU A 568 11.02 -6.41 -24.24
N THR A 569 10.33 -6.95 -25.24
CA THR A 569 10.74 -6.90 -26.65
C THR A 569 9.84 -5.99 -27.47
N ALA A 570 8.54 -6.02 -27.23
CA ALA A 570 7.56 -5.20 -27.92
C ALA A 570 6.38 -4.86 -26.99
N THR A 571 5.70 -3.77 -27.31
CA THR A 571 4.47 -3.34 -26.65
C THR A 571 3.52 -2.82 -27.71
N GLU A 572 2.27 -3.24 -27.65
CA GLU A 572 1.20 -2.80 -28.54
C GLU A 572 0.11 -2.14 -27.70
N ARG A 573 -0.17 -0.87 -27.99
CA ARG A 573 -1.32 -0.18 -27.41
C ARG A 573 -2.58 -0.51 -28.19
N VAL A 574 -3.56 -1.08 -27.51
CA VAL A 574 -4.87 -1.42 -28.06
C VAL A 574 -5.89 -0.40 -27.60
N GLU A 575 -6.35 0.44 -28.53
CA GLU A 575 -7.47 1.34 -28.27
C GLU A 575 -8.77 0.56 -28.08
N VAL A 576 -9.61 0.95 -27.14
CA VAL A 576 -10.91 0.30 -26.86
C VAL A 576 -12.02 0.84 -27.76
N ALA A 577 -11.84 2.05 -28.29
CA ALA A 577 -12.82 2.74 -29.11
C ALA A 577 -12.75 2.40 -30.59
#